data_AF-A0A7L3WDS9-F1
#
_entry.id   AF-A0A7L3WDS9-F1
#
_cell.length_a   1.000
_cell.length_b   1.000
_cell.length_c   1.000
_cell.angle_alpha   90.00
_cell.angle_beta   90.00
_cell.angle_gamma   90.00
#
_symmetry.space_group_name_H-M   'P 1'
#
loop_
_entity.id
_entity.type
_entity.pdbx_description
1 polymer ?
#
loop_
_entity_poly.entity_id
_entity_poly.type
_entity_poly.pdbx_seq_one_letter_code
_entity_poly.pdbx_strand_id
1 'polypeptide(L)'
;YAMFLSLVFLAELVAGISGFVFRHEIKDTFLRTYTEAIQNYNKNDERSHAVDNVQESLSCCGIQSYTNWSTSPYFFKHGIPTSCCMNSSDCNTQDLRNMTVAATKVNQKGCYDLVTSFMETNMGIIAGVAFGIAFSQV
;
A
#
# COMPACT_ATOMS: atom_id res chain seq x y z
N TYR A 1 -21.69 -30.49 9.47
CA TYR A 1 -20.26 -30.15 9.58
C TYR A 1 -19.59 -30.19 8.20
N ALA A 2 -19.52 -31.35 7.52
CA ALA A 2 -18.94 -31.48 6.18
C ALA A 2 -19.52 -30.49 5.13
N MET A 3 -20.85 -30.34 5.04
CA MET A 3 -21.46 -29.37 4.12
C MET A 3 -20.99 -27.92 4.33
N PHE A 4 -20.78 -27.50 5.58
CA PHE A 4 -20.31 -26.14 5.87
C PHE A 4 -18.86 -25.96 5.44
N LEU A 5 -18.00 -26.95 5.72
CA LEU A 5 -16.60 -26.94 5.29
C LEU A 5 -16.45 -26.96 3.77
N SER A 6 -17.28 -27.75 3.06
CA SER A 6 -17.28 -27.76 1.59
C SER A 6 -17.66 -26.39 1.00
N LEU A 7 -18.59 -25.66 1.62
CA LEU A 7 -18.95 -24.30 1.19
C LEU A 7 -17.79 -23.33 1.41
N VAL A 8 -17.09 -23.42 2.55
CA VAL A 8 -15.91 -22.61 2.84
C VAL A 8 -14.79 -22.89 1.83
N PHE A 9 -14.53 -24.17 1.54
CA PHE A 9 -13.55 -24.59 0.53
C PHE A 9 -13.85 -24.00 -0.85
N LEU A 10 -15.10 -24.06 -1.30
CA LEU A 10 -15.51 -23.48 -2.59
C LEU A 10 -15.34 -21.95 -2.60
N ALA A 11 -15.67 -21.28 -1.49
CA ALA A 11 -15.48 -19.83 -1.37
C ALA A 11 -13.99 -19.45 -1.44
N GLU A 12 -13.11 -20.20 -0.76
CA GLU A 12 -11.66 -20.00 -0.79
C GLU A 12 -11.08 -20.21 -2.19
N LEU A 13 -11.52 -21.26 -2.89
CA LEU A 13 -11.10 -21.55 -4.27
C LEU A 13 -11.53 -20.44 -5.23
N VAL A 14 -12.77 -19.96 -5.13
CA VAL A 14 -13.26 -18.84 -5.95
C VAL A 14 -12.50 -17.55 -5.64
N ALA A 15 -12.24 -17.26 -4.36
CA ALA A 15 -11.47 -16.09 -3.95
C ALA A 15 -10.03 -16.15 -4.46
N GLY A 16 -9.36 -17.30 -4.36
CA GLY A 16 -8.00 -17.51 -4.86
C GLY A 16 -7.89 -17.33 -6.38
N ILE A 17 -8.80 -17.95 -7.15
CA ILE A 17 -8.83 -17.79 -8.62
C ILE A 17 -9.10 -16.33 -8.98
N SER A 18 -10.09 -15.70 -8.35
CA SER A 18 -10.43 -14.30 -8.61
C SER A 18 -9.26 -13.37 -8.32
N GLY A 19 -8.58 -13.53 -7.18
CA GLY A 19 -7.40 -12.74 -6.82
C GLY A 19 -6.25 -12.87 -7.83
N PHE A 20 -6.04 -14.08 -8.36
CA PHE A 20 -5.03 -14.32 -9.40
C PHE A 20 -5.40 -13.69 -10.75
N VAL A 21 -6.65 -13.85 -11.19
CA VAL A 21 -7.14 -13.31 -12.47
C VAL A 21 -7.16 -11.78 -12.46
N PHE A 22 -7.69 -11.17 -11.39
CA PHE A 22 -7.83 -9.72 -11.27
C PHE A 22 -6.58 -9.01 -10.72
N ARG A 23 -5.43 -9.70 -10.61
CA ARG A 23 -4.21 -9.10 -10.05
C ARG A 23 -3.76 -7.83 -10.77
N HIS A 24 -3.92 -7.77 -12.09
CA HIS A 24 -3.51 -6.61 -12.90
C HIS A 24 -4.46 -5.44 -12.67
N GLU A 25 -5.77 -5.71 -12.71
CA GLU A 25 -6.82 -4.72 -12.40
C GLU A 25 -6.67 -4.13 -10.98
N ILE A 26 -6.31 -4.95 -9.99
CA ILE A 26 -6.05 -4.49 -8.62
C ILE A 26 -4.85 -3.52 -8.59
N LYS A 27 -3.75 -3.84 -9.29
CA LYS A 27 -2.59 -2.95 -9.38
C LYS A 27 -2.96 -1.62 -10.03
N ASP A 28 -3.64 -1.66 -11.17
CA ASP A 28 -4.03 -0.44 -11.90
C ASP A 28 -5.02 0.41 -11.10
N THR A 29 -5.98 -0.25 -10.44
CA THR A 29 -6.94 0.41 -9.55
C THR A 29 -6.24 1.04 -8.36
N PHE A 30 -5.29 0.35 -7.75
CA PHE A 30 -4.49 0.89 -6.65
C PHE A 30 -3.68 2.10 -7.12
N LEU A 31 -2.98 2.01 -8.26
CA LEU A 31 -2.22 3.13 -8.83
C LEU A 31 -3.07 4.37 -9.01
N ARG A 32 -4.23 4.22 -9.66
CA ARG A 32 -5.15 5.34 -9.93
C ARG A 32 -5.70 5.94 -8.64
N THR A 33 -6.27 5.11 -7.78
CA THR A 33 -6.97 5.56 -6.57
C THR A 33 -5.99 6.17 -5.57
N TYR A 34 -4.81 5.58 -5.41
CA TYR A 34 -3.78 6.09 -4.52
C TYR A 34 -3.15 7.39 -5.04
N THR A 35 -2.96 7.50 -6.36
CA THR A 35 -2.54 8.76 -6.98
C THR A 35 -3.55 9.86 -6.72
N GLU A 36 -4.85 9.60 -6.92
CA GLU A 36 -5.92 10.55 -6.61
C GLU A 36 -5.93 10.92 -5.11
N ALA A 37 -5.71 9.95 -4.22
CA ALA A 37 -5.64 10.19 -2.78
C ALA A 37 -4.46 11.11 -2.39
N ILE A 38 -3.28 10.92 -2.98
CA ILE A 38 -2.13 11.83 -2.76
C ILE A 38 -2.38 13.23 -3.31
N GLN A 39 -3.03 13.35 -4.47
CA GLN A 39 -3.35 14.66 -5.07
C GLN A 39 -4.39 15.43 -4.26
N ASN A 40 -5.33 14.74 -3.62
CA ASN A 40 -6.37 15.35 -2.78
C ASN A 40 -6.04 15.34 -1.28
N TYR A 41 -4.84 14.90 -0.91
CA TYR A 41 -4.42 14.76 0.47
C TYR A 41 -4.50 16.09 1.22
N ASN A 42 -5.14 16.09 2.38
CA ASN A 42 -5.31 17.29 3.21
C ASN A 42 -5.11 17.05 4.71
N LYS A 43 -4.65 15.85 5.11
CA LYS A 43 -4.38 15.40 6.48
C LYS A 43 -5.61 15.19 7.39
N ASN A 44 -6.76 15.77 7.07
CA ASN A 44 -7.91 15.83 7.98
C ASN A 44 -9.06 14.90 7.60
N ASP A 45 -9.02 14.31 6.41
CA ASP A 45 -10.06 13.38 5.94
C ASP A 45 -9.64 11.91 6.03
N GLU A 46 -10.64 11.02 5.98
CA GLU A 46 -10.47 9.57 6.01
C GLU A 46 -9.55 9.06 4.89
N ARG A 47 -9.57 9.70 3.71
CA ARG A 47 -8.70 9.32 2.59
C ARG A 47 -7.24 9.61 2.90
N SER A 48 -6.96 10.74 3.54
CA SER A 48 -5.64 11.15 3.99
C SER A 48 -5.14 10.21 5.08
N HIS A 49 -5.98 9.85 6.05
CA HIS A 49 -5.63 8.83 7.05
C HIS A 49 -5.35 7.46 6.43
N ALA A 50 -6.07 7.07 5.38
CA ALA A 50 -5.76 5.86 4.64
C ALA A 50 -4.38 5.94 3.94
N VAL A 51 -4.01 7.09 3.37
CA VAL A 51 -2.66 7.31 2.81
C VAL A 51 -1.60 7.18 3.91
N ASP A 52 -1.80 7.82 5.06
CA ASP A 52 -0.87 7.76 6.19
C ASP A 52 -0.67 6.32 6.68
N ASN A 53 -1.77 5.60 6.89
CA ASN A 53 -1.73 4.20 7.31
C ASN A 53 -0.99 3.30 6.32
N VAL A 54 -1.17 3.50 5.01
CA VAL A 54 -0.45 2.76 3.98
C VAL A 54 1.04 3.06 4.05
N GLN A 55 1.42 4.33 4.20
CA GLN A 55 2.83 4.76 4.26
C GLN A 55 3.54 4.20 5.49
N GLU A 56 2.89 4.25 6.66
CA GLU A 56 3.45 3.74 7.91
C GLU A 56 3.52 2.21 7.91
N SER A 57 2.43 1.53 7.54
CA SER A 57 2.34 0.06 7.59
C SER A 57 3.28 -0.63 6.60
N LEU A 58 3.49 -0.02 5.43
CA LEU A 58 4.37 -0.58 4.40
C LEU A 58 5.76 0.05 4.41
N SER A 59 6.02 1.02 5.29
CA SER A 59 7.27 1.79 5.33
C SER A 59 7.65 2.30 3.94
N CYS A 60 6.72 3.00 3.31
CA CYS A 60 6.82 3.52 1.94
C CYS A 60 6.48 5.02 1.90
N CYS A 61 6.80 5.70 0.80
CA CYS A 61 6.44 7.09 0.61
C CYS A 61 6.12 7.44 -0.84
N GLY A 62 5.01 8.14 -1.04
CA GLY A 62 4.55 8.53 -2.38
C GLY A 62 4.05 7.32 -3.19
N ILE A 63 3.79 7.54 -4.48
CA ILE A 63 3.26 6.49 -5.37
C ILE A 63 4.38 5.55 -5.78
N GLN A 64 5.33 6.02 -6.58
CA GLN A 64 6.54 5.31 -7.01
C GLN A 64 7.78 5.82 -6.26
N SER A 65 7.74 7.05 -5.79
CA SER A 65 8.82 7.67 -5.02
C SER A 65 8.27 8.77 -4.13
N TYR A 66 8.98 9.07 -3.04
CA TYR A 66 8.67 10.21 -2.17
C TYR A 66 8.58 11.53 -2.95
N THR A 67 9.29 11.64 -4.07
CA THR A 67 9.29 12.82 -4.95
C THR A 67 7.94 13.14 -5.55
N ASN A 68 7.01 12.16 -5.63
CA ASN A 68 5.67 12.38 -6.14
C ASN A 68 4.89 13.42 -5.31
N TRP A 69 5.22 13.59 -4.03
CA TRP A 69 4.64 14.62 -3.18
C TRP A 69 4.87 16.03 -3.71
N SER A 70 5.95 16.30 -4.45
CA SER A 70 6.22 17.61 -5.05
C SER A 70 5.14 18.10 -6.02
N THR A 71 4.31 17.18 -6.53
CA THR A 71 3.18 17.51 -7.41
C THR A 71 1.87 17.76 -6.66
N SER A 72 1.79 17.33 -5.39
CA SER A 72 0.57 17.47 -4.58
C SER A 72 0.44 18.90 -4.04
N PRO A 73 -0.77 19.49 -4.05
CA PRO A 73 -1.05 20.79 -3.43
C PRO A 73 -0.64 20.88 -1.96
N TYR A 74 -0.65 19.76 -1.24
CA TYR A 74 -0.27 19.69 0.17
C TYR A 74 1.21 20.08 0.40
N PHE A 75 2.10 19.63 -0.50
CA PHE A 75 3.55 19.81 -0.36
C PHE A 75 3.97 21.27 -0.31
N PHE A 76 3.32 22.14 -1.11
CA PHE A 76 3.67 23.57 -1.14
C PHE A 76 3.46 24.28 0.22
N LYS A 77 2.54 23.78 1.05
CA LYS A 77 2.24 24.37 2.36
C LYS A 77 2.96 23.66 3.51
N HIS A 78 3.02 22.34 3.46
CA HIS A 78 3.44 21.52 4.62
C HIS A 78 4.66 20.63 4.34
N GLY A 79 5.09 20.49 3.09
CA GLY A 79 6.10 19.50 2.69
C GLY A 79 5.51 18.09 2.60
N ILE A 80 6.38 17.10 2.66
CA ILE A 80 6.00 15.67 2.69
C ILE A 80 5.32 15.36 4.03
N PRO A 81 4.26 14.52 4.08
CA PRO A 81 3.64 14.10 5.33
C PRO A 81 4.61 13.35 6.26
N THR A 82 4.35 13.43 7.56
CA THR A 82 5.18 12.76 8.58
C THR A 82 5.01 11.24 8.58
N SER A 83 3.93 10.71 8.00
CA SER A 83 3.71 9.27 7.78
C SER A 83 4.75 8.64 6.85
N CYS A 84 5.42 9.44 6.02
CA CYS A 84 6.53 9.00 5.18
C CYS A 84 7.87 8.82 5.92
N CYS A 85 7.98 9.24 7.17
CA CYS A 85 9.24 9.26 7.90
C CYS A 85 9.74 7.83 8.20
N MET A 86 11.05 7.61 8.05
CA MET A 86 11.69 6.35 8.48
C MET A 86 11.75 6.25 10.00
N ASN A 87 11.97 7.38 10.67
CA ASN A 87 12.05 7.48 12.11
C ASN A 87 11.35 8.76 12.58
N SER A 88 10.26 8.61 13.33
CA SER A 88 9.43 9.73 13.80
C SER A 88 10.18 10.70 14.72
N SER A 89 11.28 10.26 15.37
CA SER A 89 12.07 11.13 16.25
C SER A 89 13.04 12.06 15.52
N ASP A 90 13.36 11.77 14.27
CA ASP A 90 14.37 12.49 13.46
C ASP A 90 13.76 12.99 12.15
N CYS A 91 12.50 13.43 12.20
CA CYS A 91 11.75 13.80 11.02
C CYS A 91 10.95 15.08 11.26
N ASN A 92 11.64 16.20 11.27
CA ASN A 92 11.02 17.50 11.52
C ASN A 92 10.27 17.98 10.28
N THR A 93 9.14 18.66 10.50
CA THR A 93 8.33 19.23 9.41
C THR A 93 9.10 20.21 8.54
N GLN A 94 10.10 20.89 9.09
CA GLN A 94 10.94 21.83 8.34
C GLN A 94 11.85 21.12 7.33
N ASP A 95 12.38 19.94 7.68
CA ASP A 95 13.22 19.12 6.80
C ASP A 95 12.40 18.51 5.67
N LEU A 96 11.14 18.14 5.94
CA LEU A 96 10.21 17.57 4.97
C LEU A 96 9.75 18.55 3.88
N ARG A 97 10.02 19.84 4.03
CA ARG A 97 9.79 20.86 2.99
C ARG A 97 10.93 20.92 1.97
N ASN A 98 12.10 20.42 2.32
CA ASN A 98 13.26 20.38 1.42
C ASN A 98 13.45 18.95 0.90
N MET A 99 13.15 18.73 -0.38
CA MET A 99 13.25 17.41 -1.03
C MET A 99 14.63 16.75 -0.85
N THR A 100 15.71 17.53 -0.89
CA THR A 100 17.08 17.00 -0.77
C THR A 100 17.37 16.51 0.64
N VAL A 101 16.88 17.21 1.67
CA VAL A 101 17.04 16.80 3.08
C VAL A 101 16.09 15.65 3.38
N ALA A 102 14.83 15.77 2.95
CA ALA A 102 13.80 14.75 3.13
C ALA A 102 14.23 13.39 2.57
N ALA A 103 14.98 13.35 1.47
CA ALA A 103 15.55 12.12 0.90
C ALA A 103 16.34 11.26 1.91
N THR A 104 16.89 11.87 2.97
CA THR A 104 17.64 11.15 4.02
C THR A 104 16.79 10.70 5.20
N LYS A 105 15.54 11.18 5.29
CA LYS A 105 14.65 11.02 6.45
C LYS A 105 13.37 10.24 6.14
N VAL A 106 12.96 10.18 4.88
CA VAL A 106 11.72 9.52 4.43
C VAL A 106 11.99 8.20 3.70
N ASN A 107 11.02 7.29 3.76
CA ASN A 107 11.06 6.04 3.04
C ASN A 107 11.24 6.28 1.53
N GLN A 108 12.27 5.66 0.93
CA GLN A 108 12.62 5.91 -0.47
C GLN A 108 11.75 5.13 -1.45
N LYS A 109 11.21 3.99 -1.01
CA LYS A 109 10.38 3.11 -1.85
C LYS A 109 8.97 3.68 -2.00
N GLY A 110 8.46 3.70 -3.23
CA GLY A 110 7.07 3.98 -3.51
C GLY A 110 6.14 2.89 -2.98
N CYS A 111 4.95 3.29 -2.56
CA CYS A 111 3.94 2.34 -2.07
C CYS A 111 3.40 1.44 -3.19
N TYR A 112 3.29 1.96 -4.42
CA TYR A 112 2.89 1.17 -5.58
C TYR A 112 3.87 0.04 -5.87
N ASP A 113 5.18 0.33 -5.85
CA ASP A 113 6.21 -0.67 -6.14
C ASP A 113 6.22 -1.79 -5.08
N LEU A 114 5.99 -1.45 -3.82
CA LEU A 114 5.90 -2.45 -2.75
C LEU A 114 4.65 -3.32 -2.87
N VAL A 115 3.49 -2.74 -3.12
CA VAL A 115 2.23 -3.48 -3.31
C VAL A 115 2.33 -4.39 -4.54
N THR A 116 2.84 -3.87 -5.65
CA THR A 116 2.98 -4.64 -6.89
C THR A 116 4.01 -5.76 -6.76
N SER A 117 5.16 -5.50 -6.13
CA SER A 117 6.17 -6.51 -5.82
C SER A 117 5.64 -7.59 -4.90
N PHE A 118 4.83 -7.22 -3.90
CA PHE A 118 4.15 -8.18 -3.03
C PHE A 118 3.24 -9.11 -3.84
N MET A 119 2.43 -8.55 -4.73
CA MET A 119 1.54 -9.32 -5.61
C MET A 119 2.26 -10.21 -6.62
N GLU A 120 3.48 -9.87 -7.05
CA GLU A 120 4.24 -10.71 -8.00
C GLU A 120 5.05 -11.80 -7.30
N THR A 121 5.72 -11.45 -6.20
CA THR A 121 6.73 -12.30 -5.58
C THR A 121 6.12 -13.24 -4.54
N ASN A 122 5.12 -12.78 -3.78
CA ASN A 122 4.59 -13.51 -2.63
C ASN A 122 3.28 -14.25 -2.95
N MET A 123 2.64 -13.97 -4.09
CA MET A 123 1.37 -14.59 -4.47
C MET A 123 1.48 -16.11 -4.61
N GLY A 124 2.64 -16.64 -5.02
CA GLY A 124 2.87 -18.09 -5.05
C GLY A 124 2.87 -18.73 -3.65
N ILE A 125 3.49 -18.07 -2.67
CA ILE A 125 3.50 -18.53 -1.27
C ILE A 125 2.09 -18.46 -0.68
N ILE A 126 1.38 -17.37 -0.90
CA ILE A 126 -0.01 -17.18 -0.44
C ILE A 126 -0.92 -18.24 -1.04
N ALA A 127 -0.80 -18.51 -2.35
CA ALA A 127 -1.55 -19.57 -3.01
C ALA A 127 -1.24 -20.95 -2.39
N GLY A 128 0.03 -21.24 -2.13
CA GLY A 128 0.44 -22.49 -1.49
C GLY A 128 -0.14 -22.68 -0.09
N VAL A 129 -0.11 -21.63 0.75
CA VAL A 129 -0.71 -21.67 2.09
C VAL A 129 -2.23 -21.85 2.01
N ALA A 130 -2.91 -21.12 1.13
CA ALA A 130 -4.34 -21.25 0.91
C ALA A 130 -4.72 -22.68 0.47
N PHE A 131 -4.00 -23.26 -0.50
CA PHE A 131 -4.24 -24.66 -0.90
C PHE A 131 -4.01 -25.65 0.23
N GLY A 132 -2.99 -25.43 1.07
CA GLY A 132 -2.75 -26.27 2.25
C GLY A 132 -3.89 -26.19 3.27
N ILE A 133 -4.38 -24.97 3.54
CA ILE A 133 -5.54 -24.74 4.42
C ILE A 133 -6.78 -25.41 3.83
N ALA A 134 -7.07 -25.18 2.55
CA ALA A 134 -8.20 -25.74 1.84
C ALA A 134 -8.19 -27.28 1.86
N PHE A 135 -7.03 -27.93 1.69
CA PHE A 135 -6.91 -29.38 1.82
C PHE A 135 -7.15 -29.88 3.26
N SER A 136 -6.75 -29.11 4.28
CA SER A 136 -6.99 -29.45 5.69
C SER A 136 -8.45 -29.28 6.13
N GLN A 137 -9.24 -28.47 5.41
CA GLN A 137 -10.68 -28.28 5.64
C GLN A 137 -11.52 -29.46 5.12
N VAL A 138 -10.97 -30.28 4.22
CA VAL A 138 -11.63 -31.45 3.61
C VAL A 138 -11.41 -32.69 4.45
#